data_AF-A0A5C9A1D0-F1
#
_entry.id   AF-A0A5C9A1D0-F1
#
_cell.length_a   1.000
_cell.length_b   1.000
_cell.length_c   1.000
_cell.angle_alpha   90.00
_cell.angle_beta   90.00
_cell.angle_gamma   90.00
#
_symmetry.space_group_name_H-M   'P 1'
#
loop_
_entity.id
_entity.type
_entity.pdbx_description
1 polymer ?
#
loop_
_entity_poly.entity_id
_entity_poly.type
_entity_poly.pdbx_seq_one_letter_code
_entity_poly.pdbx_strand_id
1 'polypeptide(L)'
;MFQSGKRKSTASDSWCYRCKGGVVRWLVLSLSLGLAPLASAQGLLVPEGTTFNVPSGGSFDLACGDLNIGGDVAVSGGAFAGVGTVAIAASGRLQGGSGNIEFGGNWLNQGQFQAGTSTVTAVDDCGATTAIFSGMTVFNNLVLRSTAGREFIFPAGSLVTVAGSLTLAGTSSHPVILSSAGAGVATIRLAPGATVQSSFAQVQSNVVIGDRPAASPVPALGAFGLPGLITLTLLLALSRLRLNRTAPLLAIRTK
;
A
#
# COMPACT_ATOMS: atom_id res chain seq x y z
N MET A 1 -43.34 -45.44 -42.45
CA MET A 1 -44.78 -45.82 -42.49
C MET A 1 -45.44 -44.98 -41.39
N PHE A 2 -46.23 -43.94 -41.59
CA PHE A 2 -46.87 -43.33 -42.76
C PHE A 2 -47.06 -41.82 -42.48
N GLN A 3 -47.28 -41.06 -43.56
CA GLN A 3 -47.57 -39.63 -43.68
C GLN A 3 -48.71 -39.15 -42.75
N SER A 4 -48.90 -37.86 -42.47
CA SER A 4 -49.53 -36.85 -43.36
C SER A 4 -50.00 -35.71 -42.43
N GLY A 5 -49.92 -34.41 -42.69
CA GLY A 5 -50.14 -33.70 -43.95
C GLY A 5 -51.46 -32.93 -43.90
N LYS A 6 -51.38 -31.63 -43.58
CA LYS A 6 -52.26 -30.47 -43.94
C LYS A 6 -53.80 -30.61 -43.82
N ARG A 7 -54.44 -29.54 -43.30
CA ARG A 7 -55.31 -28.65 -44.12
C ARG A 7 -55.77 -27.38 -43.40
N LYS A 8 -55.77 -26.30 -44.19
CA LYS A 8 -56.39 -24.97 -44.00
C LYS A 8 -57.92 -25.06 -44.13
N SER A 9 -58.66 -24.12 -43.52
CA SER A 9 -59.74 -23.28 -44.13
C SER A 9 -60.55 -22.63 -42.99
N THR A 10 -60.47 -21.32 -42.73
CA THR A 10 -61.33 -20.23 -43.27
C THR A 10 -62.82 -20.55 -43.38
N ALA A 11 -63.63 -19.88 -42.55
CA ALA A 11 -65.01 -19.41 -42.70
C ALA A 11 -65.43 -18.84 -41.32
N SER A 12 -66.26 -17.83 -41.13
CA SER A 12 -66.89 -16.81 -41.96
C SER A 12 -67.68 -15.96 -40.96
N ASP A 13 -67.78 -14.65 -41.21
CA ASP A 13 -68.95 -13.79 -40.95
C ASP A 13 -69.58 -13.80 -39.54
N SER A 14 -69.72 -12.66 -38.88
CA SER A 14 -70.65 -11.64 -39.37
C SER A 14 -70.67 -10.45 -38.42
N TRP A 15 -70.90 -9.30 -39.04
CA TRP A 15 -71.06 -8.01 -38.41
C TRP A 15 -72.29 -7.97 -37.50
N CYS A 16 -72.13 -7.45 -36.29
CA CYS A 16 -73.24 -6.82 -35.58
C CYS A 16 -72.77 -5.50 -34.93
N TYR A 17 -73.07 -4.43 -35.67
CA TYR A 17 -73.59 -3.14 -35.24
C TYR A 17 -73.13 -2.55 -33.89
N ARG A 18 -72.38 -1.45 -34.04
CA ARG A 18 -72.26 -0.31 -33.11
C ARG A 18 -73.52 -0.13 -32.24
N CYS A 19 -73.32 -0.02 -30.92
CA CYS A 19 -74.10 0.89 -30.09
C CYS A 19 -73.34 1.28 -28.81
N LYS A 20 -72.94 2.55 -28.78
CA LYS A 20 -72.87 3.50 -27.65
C LYS A 20 -72.69 2.97 -26.20
N GLY A 21 -71.68 3.55 -25.55
CA GLY A 21 -71.83 4.04 -24.17
C GLY A 21 -70.91 3.37 -23.16
N GLY A 22 -69.86 4.08 -22.73
CA GLY A 22 -69.03 3.63 -21.61
C GLY A 22 -67.76 4.45 -21.50
N VAL A 23 -67.81 5.54 -20.74
CA VAL A 23 -66.65 6.33 -20.34
C VAL A 23 -65.78 5.46 -19.45
N VAL A 24 -64.82 4.72 -20.03
CA VAL A 24 -63.83 3.97 -19.27
C VAL A 24 -62.68 4.90 -18.95
N ARG A 25 -62.78 5.42 -17.72
CA ARG A 25 -61.78 6.20 -16.99
C ARG A 25 -60.49 5.38 -16.89
N TRP A 26 -59.53 5.64 -17.78
CA TRP A 26 -58.19 5.06 -17.71
C TRP A 26 -57.46 5.64 -16.50
N LEU A 27 -57.42 4.84 -15.43
CA LEU A 27 -56.66 5.09 -14.23
C LEU A 27 -55.20 4.77 -14.56
N VAL A 28 -54.44 5.80 -14.97
CA VAL A 28 -52.98 5.71 -15.14
C VAL A 28 -52.38 5.57 -13.74
N LEU A 29 -52.11 4.33 -13.34
CA LEU A 29 -51.34 4.03 -12.13
C LEU A 29 -49.87 4.32 -12.46
N SER A 30 -49.44 5.56 -12.23
CA SER A 30 -48.04 5.98 -12.33
C SER A 30 -47.22 5.31 -11.22
N LEU A 31 -46.70 4.12 -11.54
CA LEU A 31 -45.70 3.42 -10.75
C LEU A 31 -44.41 4.23 -10.77
N SER A 32 -44.30 5.19 -9.85
CA SER A 32 -43.07 5.89 -9.54
C SER A 32 -42.13 4.91 -8.86
N LEU A 33 -41.40 4.12 -9.66
CA LEU A 33 -40.15 3.51 -9.23
C LEU A 33 -39.21 4.67 -8.86
N GLY A 34 -39.20 5.02 -7.58
CA GLY A 34 -38.17 5.88 -7.02
C GLY A 34 -36.82 5.22 -7.30
N LEU A 35 -36.05 5.80 -8.20
CA LEU A 35 -34.61 5.60 -8.26
C LEU A 35 -34.08 6.00 -6.88
N ALA A 36 -33.87 5.02 -5.99
CA ALA A 36 -33.03 5.24 -4.84
C ALA A 36 -31.65 5.63 -5.41
N PRO A 37 -31.11 6.82 -5.08
CA PRO A 37 -29.73 7.12 -5.45
C PRO A 37 -28.87 6.01 -4.85
N LEU A 38 -27.97 5.44 -5.67
CA LEU A 38 -26.88 4.60 -5.18
C LEU A 38 -26.17 5.42 -4.11
N ALA A 39 -26.35 5.05 -2.84
CA ALA A 39 -25.68 5.71 -1.74
C ALA A 39 -24.18 5.45 -1.93
N SER A 40 -23.46 6.48 -2.37
CA SER A 40 -22.00 6.47 -2.29
C SER A 40 -21.64 6.41 -0.82
N ALA A 41 -20.90 5.37 -0.42
CA ALA A 41 -20.39 5.26 0.94
C ALA A 41 -19.56 6.52 1.24
N GLN A 42 -20.03 7.32 2.18
CA GLN A 42 -19.34 8.53 2.61
C GLN A 42 -18.24 8.11 3.59
N GLY A 43 -16.99 8.40 3.25
CA GLY A 43 -15.85 8.15 4.13
C GLY A 43 -15.88 8.99 5.42
N LEU A 44 -15.03 8.65 6.38
CA LEU A 44 -14.78 9.45 7.57
C LEU A 44 -13.62 10.40 7.33
N LEU A 45 -13.89 11.71 7.44
CA LEU A 45 -12.87 12.74 7.51
C LEU A 45 -12.71 13.20 8.95
N VAL A 46 -11.48 13.15 9.48
CA VAL A 46 -11.09 13.73 10.76
C VAL A 46 -10.23 14.96 10.47
N PRO A 47 -10.79 16.19 10.51
CA PRO A 47 -10.05 17.41 10.17
C PRO A 47 -8.90 17.69 11.14
N GLU A 48 -7.96 18.55 10.72
CA GLU A 48 -6.88 19.03 11.56
C GLU A 48 -7.40 19.67 12.86
N GLY A 49 -6.69 19.44 13.97
CA GLY A 49 -7.07 19.95 15.30
C GLY A 49 -8.25 19.24 15.95
N THR A 50 -8.83 18.22 15.30
CA THR A 50 -9.88 17.38 15.88
C THR A 50 -9.34 16.06 16.38
N THR A 51 -10.02 15.48 17.36
CA THR A 51 -9.71 14.15 17.90
C THR A 51 -10.89 13.22 17.67
N PHE A 52 -10.66 12.03 17.13
CA PHE A 52 -11.64 10.95 17.02
C PHE A 52 -11.12 9.72 17.76
N ASN A 53 -11.93 9.14 18.64
CA ASN A 53 -11.52 7.98 19.44
C ASN A 53 -12.50 6.82 19.23
N VAL A 54 -11.98 5.67 18.82
CA VAL A 54 -12.68 4.40 18.88
C VAL A 54 -12.26 3.73 20.19
N PRO A 55 -13.14 3.63 21.20
CA PRO A 55 -12.79 3.04 22.48
C PRO A 55 -12.61 1.52 22.37
N SER A 56 -11.97 0.93 23.39
CA SER A 56 -11.81 -0.53 23.50
C SER A 56 -13.14 -1.26 23.35
N GLY A 57 -13.20 -2.26 22.47
CA GLY A 57 -14.43 -3.01 22.18
C GLY A 57 -15.44 -2.29 21.27
N GLY A 58 -15.20 -1.02 20.93
CA GLY A 58 -15.94 -0.31 19.90
C GLY A 58 -15.52 -0.74 18.49
N SER A 59 -16.43 -0.62 17.53
CA SER A 59 -16.14 -0.83 16.11
C SER A 59 -16.76 0.30 15.29
N PHE A 60 -16.02 0.78 14.29
CA PHE A 60 -16.48 1.76 13.31
C PHE A 60 -16.33 1.17 11.91
N ASP A 61 -17.45 0.84 11.28
CA ASP A 61 -17.51 0.32 9.92
C ASP A 61 -17.77 1.47 8.94
N LEU A 62 -16.90 1.62 7.94
CA LEU A 62 -17.04 2.64 6.90
C LEU A 62 -17.79 2.18 5.67
N ALA A 63 -18.20 0.90 5.60
CA ALA A 63 -18.93 0.33 4.47
C ALA A 63 -18.27 0.67 3.11
N CYS A 64 -16.95 0.56 3.08
CA CYS A 64 -16.04 0.91 1.99
C CYS A 64 -15.80 2.40 1.72
N GLY A 65 -16.22 3.27 2.64
CA GLY A 65 -15.79 4.65 2.71
C GLY A 65 -14.33 4.79 3.12
N ASP A 66 -13.69 5.86 2.66
CA ASP A 66 -12.29 6.15 2.99
C ASP A 66 -12.15 6.72 4.42
N LEU A 67 -11.06 6.38 5.09
CA LEU A 67 -10.65 6.99 6.35
C LEU A 67 -9.58 8.04 6.07
N ASN A 68 -9.93 9.32 6.12
CA ASN A 68 -9.02 10.44 5.91
C ASN A 68 -8.71 11.17 7.22
N ILE A 69 -7.44 11.18 7.61
CA ILE A 69 -6.96 11.61 8.92
C ILE A 69 -6.10 12.86 8.75
N GLY A 70 -6.68 14.03 8.97
CA GLY A 70 -5.99 15.31 9.12
C GLY A 70 -5.68 15.68 10.57
N GLY A 71 -6.48 15.19 11.52
CA GLY A 71 -6.30 15.37 12.96
C GLY A 71 -5.74 14.14 13.68
N ASP A 72 -6.13 13.95 14.94
CA ASP A 72 -5.75 12.81 15.77
C ASP A 72 -6.84 11.73 15.78
N VAL A 73 -6.47 10.49 15.47
CA VAL A 73 -7.34 9.32 15.61
C VAL A 73 -6.71 8.33 16.58
N ALA A 74 -7.46 7.92 17.60
CA ALA A 74 -7.05 6.88 18.53
C ALA A 74 -7.96 5.66 18.39
N VAL A 75 -7.38 4.48 18.19
CA VAL A 75 -8.15 3.22 18.06
C VAL A 75 -8.23 2.49 19.40
N SER A 76 -7.37 2.79 20.39
CA SER A 76 -7.51 2.43 21.82
C SER A 76 -8.03 1.01 22.16
N GLY A 77 -7.79 0.00 21.30
CA GLY A 77 -8.32 -1.37 21.46
C GLY A 77 -9.69 -1.66 20.81
N GLY A 78 -10.27 -0.70 20.11
CA GLY A 78 -11.41 -0.86 19.22
C GLY A 78 -11.00 -1.27 17.80
N ALA A 79 -11.91 -1.12 16.84
CA ALA A 79 -11.71 -1.53 15.46
C ALA A 79 -12.22 -0.51 14.43
N PHE A 80 -11.46 -0.35 13.34
CA PHE A 80 -11.99 0.12 12.06
C PHE A 80 -12.18 -1.09 11.16
N ALA A 81 -13.36 -1.18 10.54
CA ALA A 81 -13.73 -2.23 9.60
C ALA A 81 -14.29 -1.63 8.31
N GLY A 82 -14.30 -2.42 7.24
CA GLY A 82 -14.86 -1.99 5.96
C GLY A 82 -14.27 -0.67 5.47
N VAL A 83 -13.01 -0.35 5.80
CA VAL A 83 -12.39 0.89 5.31
C VAL A 83 -12.02 0.70 3.85
N GLY A 84 -12.33 1.67 2.99
CA GLY A 84 -11.78 1.74 1.64
C GLY A 84 -10.29 2.04 1.72
N THR A 85 -9.92 3.30 1.52
CA THR A 85 -8.54 3.77 1.66
C THR A 85 -8.29 4.35 3.05
N VAL A 86 -7.14 4.02 3.65
CA VAL A 86 -6.62 4.74 4.82
C VAL A 86 -5.65 5.81 4.34
N ALA A 87 -5.95 7.07 4.61
CA ALA A 87 -5.09 8.21 4.30
C ALA A 87 -4.77 9.00 5.57
N ILE A 88 -3.49 9.05 5.94
CA ILE A 88 -2.97 9.89 7.03
C ILE A 88 -2.29 11.09 6.37
N ALA A 89 -2.91 12.25 6.47
CA ALA A 89 -2.33 13.51 5.98
C ALA A 89 -1.09 13.90 6.79
N ALA A 90 -0.28 14.82 6.28
CA ALA A 90 0.98 15.23 6.92
C ALA A 90 0.85 15.72 8.37
N SER A 91 -0.27 16.38 8.70
CA SER A 91 -0.63 16.81 10.06
C SER A 91 -1.30 15.71 10.89
N GLY A 92 -1.75 14.64 10.23
CA GLY A 92 -2.56 13.59 10.83
C GLY A 92 -1.75 12.65 11.70
N ARG A 93 -2.38 12.15 12.76
CA ARG A 93 -1.81 11.16 13.66
C ARG A 93 -2.80 10.04 13.91
N LEU A 94 -2.43 8.83 13.52
CA LEU A 94 -3.18 7.60 13.80
C LEU A 94 -2.48 6.81 14.91
N GLN A 95 -3.12 6.69 16.06
CA GLN A 95 -2.65 5.94 17.22
C GLN A 95 -3.37 4.58 17.25
N GLY A 96 -2.69 3.52 16.82
CA GLY A 96 -3.24 2.17 16.74
C GLY A 96 -3.57 1.57 18.11
N GLY A 97 -2.82 1.93 19.17
CA GLY A 97 -3.01 1.36 20.49
C GLY A 97 -2.89 -0.16 20.46
N SER A 98 -3.90 -0.87 20.94
CA SER A 98 -4.06 -2.33 20.78
C SER A 98 -5.18 -2.71 19.79
N GLY A 99 -5.64 -1.76 18.98
CA GLY A 99 -6.80 -1.90 18.11
C GLY A 99 -6.53 -2.67 16.81
N ASN A 100 -7.60 -2.87 16.04
CA ASN A 100 -7.56 -3.47 14.71
C ASN A 100 -7.96 -2.45 13.64
N ILE A 101 -7.21 -2.38 12.55
CA ILE A 101 -7.52 -1.50 11.42
C ILE A 101 -7.59 -2.38 10.17
N GLU A 102 -8.79 -2.62 9.69
CA GLU A 102 -9.04 -3.39 8.47
C GLU A 102 -9.41 -2.48 7.30
N PHE A 103 -8.76 -2.68 6.16
CA PHE A 103 -9.01 -1.89 4.95
C PHE A 103 -8.93 -2.73 3.68
N GLY A 104 -9.74 -2.34 2.68
CA GLY A 104 -9.84 -2.97 1.38
C GLY A 104 -9.13 -2.22 0.26
N GLY A 105 -8.77 -0.95 0.45
CA GLY A 105 -8.16 -0.07 -0.55
C GLY A 105 -6.68 0.19 -0.31
N ASN A 106 -6.24 1.45 -0.41
CA ASN A 106 -4.83 1.83 -0.27
C ASN A 106 -4.45 2.19 1.17
N TRP A 107 -3.15 2.13 1.46
CA TRP A 107 -2.56 2.69 2.68
C TRP A 107 -1.66 3.86 2.30
N LEU A 108 -2.05 5.08 2.67
CA LEU A 108 -1.34 6.31 2.33
C LEU A 108 -0.91 7.02 3.61
N ASN A 109 0.36 6.93 3.97
CA ASN A 109 0.87 7.54 5.20
C ASN A 109 1.81 8.72 4.90
N GLN A 110 1.30 9.94 4.99
CA GLN A 110 2.10 11.17 4.90
C GLN A 110 2.37 11.79 6.28
N GLY A 111 1.64 11.36 7.32
CA GLY A 111 1.76 11.86 8.69
C GLY A 111 2.40 10.84 9.63
N GLN A 112 1.79 10.67 10.81
CA GLN A 112 2.31 9.80 11.86
C GLN A 112 1.38 8.60 12.11
N PHE A 113 1.92 7.40 11.94
CA PHE A 113 1.30 6.18 12.43
C PHE A 113 2.06 5.65 13.65
N GLN A 114 1.38 5.57 14.79
CA GLN A 114 1.91 5.00 16.03
C GLN A 114 1.24 3.67 16.29
N ALA A 115 1.89 2.58 15.84
CA ALA A 115 1.29 1.26 15.84
C ALA A 115 0.91 0.74 17.24
N GLY A 116 1.69 1.05 18.28
CA GLY A 116 1.51 0.40 19.58
C GLY A 116 1.62 -1.13 19.43
N THR A 117 0.61 -1.87 19.87
CA THR A 117 0.46 -3.31 19.63
C THR A 117 -0.61 -3.64 18.59
N SER A 118 -1.06 -2.67 17.79
CA SER A 118 -2.19 -2.82 16.87
C SER A 118 -1.96 -3.83 15.76
N THR A 119 -3.05 -4.31 15.18
CA THR A 119 -3.04 -5.12 13.96
C THR A 119 -3.63 -4.32 12.81
N VAL A 120 -2.90 -4.26 11.69
CA VAL A 120 -3.37 -3.67 10.44
C VAL A 120 -3.58 -4.80 9.44
N THR A 121 -4.79 -4.90 8.90
CA THR A 121 -5.21 -5.98 8.00
C THR A 121 -5.67 -5.40 6.67
N ALA A 122 -5.00 -5.76 5.58
CA ALA A 122 -5.47 -5.50 4.24
C ALA A 122 -6.26 -6.72 3.74
N VAL A 123 -7.51 -6.54 3.31
CA VAL A 123 -8.44 -7.58 2.86
C VAL A 123 -8.94 -7.33 1.43
N ASP A 124 -9.80 -8.22 0.92
CA ASP A 124 -10.45 -8.10 -0.42
C ASP A 124 -11.69 -7.21 -0.42
N ASP A 125 -12.06 -6.66 0.73
CA ASP A 125 -13.25 -5.81 0.84
C ASP A 125 -13.14 -4.61 -0.09
N CYS A 126 -14.28 -4.03 -0.43
CA CYS A 126 -14.36 -2.84 -1.27
C CYS A 126 -13.93 -3.05 -2.74
N GLY A 127 -13.73 -4.31 -3.15
CA GLY A 127 -13.60 -4.71 -4.55
C GLY A 127 -12.29 -4.31 -5.22
N ALA A 128 -11.30 -3.82 -4.45
CA ALA A 128 -10.02 -3.43 -5.00
C ALA A 128 -9.12 -4.65 -5.23
N THR A 129 -8.73 -4.90 -6.47
CA THR A 129 -7.81 -5.98 -6.84
C THR A 129 -6.35 -5.66 -6.53
N THR A 130 -6.05 -4.41 -6.18
CA THR A 130 -4.71 -3.95 -5.82
C THR A 130 -4.75 -3.06 -4.58
N ALA A 131 -3.68 -3.07 -3.79
CA ALA A 131 -3.42 -2.11 -2.70
C ALA A 131 -2.07 -1.45 -2.90
N ILE A 132 -2.02 -0.13 -2.86
CA ILE A 132 -0.76 0.61 -2.84
C ILE A 132 -0.45 1.02 -1.40
N PHE A 133 0.75 0.68 -0.93
CA PHE A 133 1.31 1.14 0.34
C PHE A 133 2.27 2.29 0.08
N SER A 134 1.92 3.51 0.44
CA SER A 134 2.80 4.67 0.30
C SER A 134 3.13 5.30 1.65
N GLY A 135 4.32 5.93 1.70
CA GLY A 135 4.85 6.49 2.94
C GLY A 135 5.61 5.49 3.79
N MET A 136 6.55 5.99 4.59
CA MET A 136 7.27 5.16 5.55
C MET A 136 6.33 4.83 6.72
N THR A 137 6.10 3.54 6.94
CA THR A 137 5.21 3.08 8.02
C THR A 137 5.87 1.97 8.81
N VAL A 138 5.80 2.08 10.14
CA VAL A 138 6.19 1.00 11.06
C VAL A 138 4.91 0.37 11.58
N PHE A 139 4.62 -0.84 11.14
CA PHE A 139 3.52 -1.66 11.65
C PHE A 139 3.99 -2.50 12.82
N ASN A 140 3.11 -2.75 13.79
CA ASN A 140 3.35 -3.80 14.76
C ASN A 140 3.02 -5.16 14.14
N ASN A 141 1.73 -5.43 13.89
CA ASN A 141 1.30 -6.60 13.14
C ASN A 141 0.71 -6.15 11.80
N LEU A 142 1.21 -6.72 10.69
CA LEU A 142 0.70 -6.47 9.35
C LEU A 142 0.20 -7.78 8.75
N VAL A 143 -1.07 -7.80 8.37
CA VAL A 143 -1.73 -8.93 7.73
C VAL A 143 -2.12 -8.53 6.31
N LEU A 144 -1.57 -9.22 5.32
CA LEU A 144 -1.92 -9.08 3.91
C LEU A 144 -2.70 -10.33 3.52
N ARG A 145 -4.03 -10.22 3.46
CA ARG A 145 -4.92 -11.36 3.22
C ARG A 145 -5.73 -11.15 1.96
N SER A 146 -5.79 -12.19 1.14
CA SER A 146 -6.65 -12.22 -0.03
C SER A 146 -7.10 -13.64 -0.34
N THR A 147 -8.39 -13.78 -0.61
CA THR A 147 -9.01 -14.96 -1.20
C THR A 147 -9.17 -14.84 -2.72
N ALA A 148 -9.07 -13.61 -3.24
CA ALA A 148 -9.20 -13.29 -4.67
C ALA A 148 -7.85 -13.12 -5.42
N GLY A 149 -6.71 -13.19 -4.72
CA GLY A 149 -5.38 -13.09 -5.34
C GLY A 149 -4.89 -11.67 -5.54
N ARG A 150 -5.20 -10.80 -4.58
CA ARG A 150 -4.88 -9.37 -4.58
C ARG A 150 -3.38 -9.12 -4.66
N GLU A 151 -3.01 -8.06 -5.38
CA GLU A 151 -1.64 -7.56 -5.46
C GLU A 151 -1.43 -6.39 -4.48
N PHE A 152 -0.41 -6.51 -3.62
CA PHE A 152 0.05 -5.45 -2.74
C PHE A 152 1.32 -4.82 -3.30
N ILE A 153 1.20 -3.56 -3.70
CA ILE A 153 2.20 -2.80 -4.43
C ILE A 153 2.90 -1.84 -3.46
N PHE A 154 4.22 -1.95 -3.38
CA PHE A 154 5.08 -1.05 -2.61
C PHE A 154 5.89 -0.18 -3.58
N PRO A 155 5.91 1.16 -3.48
CA PRO A 155 6.71 2.00 -4.35
C PRO A 155 8.19 1.63 -4.33
N ALA A 156 8.88 1.74 -5.47
CA ALA A 156 10.33 1.57 -5.54
C ALA A 156 11.05 2.44 -4.50
N GLY A 157 12.00 1.85 -3.77
CA GLY A 157 12.73 2.55 -2.71
C GLY A 157 11.96 2.76 -1.41
N SER A 158 10.70 2.30 -1.33
CA SER A 158 9.95 2.33 -0.08
C SER A 158 10.53 1.39 0.98
N LEU A 159 10.32 1.79 2.23
CA LEU A 159 10.68 1.05 3.42
C LEU A 159 9.46 0.92 4.33
N VAL A 160 8.93 -0.29 4.41
CA VAL A 160 7.94 -0.67 5.42
C VAL A 160 8.66 -1.46 6.50
N THR A 161 8.42 -1.16 7.77
CA THR A 161 8.97 -1.95 8.88
C THR A 161 7.85 -2.69 9.59
N VAL A 162 8.04 -3.97 9.89
CA VAL A 162 7.11 -4.78 10.68
C VAL A 162 7.81 -5.22 11.97
N ALA A 163 7.25 -4.83 13.11
CA ALA A 163 7.88 -5.02 14.41
C ALA A 163 7.53 -6.36 15.07
N GLY A 164 6.30 -6.86 14.89
CA GLY A 164 5.76 -8.06 15.52
C GLY A 164 5.60 -9.22 14.55
N SER A 165 4.53 -9.23 13.76
CA SER A 165 4.26 -10.30 12.80
C SER A 165 3.87 -9.78 11.42
N LEU A 166 4.50 -10.32 10.38
CA LEU A 166 4.06 -10.19 9.00
C LEU A 166 3.34 -11.47 8.58
N THR A 167 2.06 -11.37 8.26
CA THR A 167 1.26 -12.50 7.77
C THR A 167 0.84 -12.27 6.33
N LEU A 168 1.21 -13.21 5.45
CA LEU A 168 0.78 -13.27 4.06
C LEU A 168 -0.16 -14.47 3.91
N ALA A 169 -1.42 -14.21 3.57
CA ALA A 169 -2.46 -15.24 3.54
C ALA A 169 -3.25 -15.18 2.23
N GLY A 170 -2.86 -16.04 1.28
CA GLY A 170 -3.59 -16.31 0.05
C GLY A 170 -4.37 -17.63 0.09
N THR A 171 -4.88 -18.03 -1.07
CA THR A 171 -5.44 -19.37 -1.32
C THR A 171 -4.60 -20.11 -2.37
N SER A 172 -4.75 -21.43 -2.47
CA SER A 172 -3.98 -22.24 -3.43
C SER A 172 -4.23 -21.86 -4.90
N SER A 173 -5.44 -21.41 -5.23
CA SER A 173 -5.81 -20.92 -6.57
C SER A 173 -5.51 -19.44 -6.77
N HIS A 174 -5.52 -18.65 -5.70
CA HIS A 174 -5.32 -17.21 -5.73
C HIS A 174 -4.30 -16.79 -4.66
N PRO A 175 -3.00 -16.92 -4.94
CA PRO A 175 -1.98 -16.49 -4.00
C PRO A 175 -1.97 -14.97 -3.86
N VAL A 176 -1.59 -14.47 -2.69
CA VAL A 176 -1.32 -13.04 -2.50
C VAL A 176 -0.06 -12.66 -3.28
N ILE A 177 -0.08 -11.56 -4.03
CA ILE A 177 1.07 -11.09 -4.80
C ILE A 177 1.68 -9.87 -4.11
N LEU A 178 3.00 -9.87 -3.89
CA LEU A 178 3.75 -8.69 -3.48
C LEU A 178 4.62 -8.20 -4.64
N SER A 179 4.51 -6.92 -4.98
CA SER A 179 5.30 -6.30 -6.05
C SER A 179 5.82 -4.93 -5.66
N SER A 180 6.87 -4.50 -6.38
CA SER A 180 7.36 -3.11 -6.31
C SER A 180 6.90 -2.32 -7.52
N ALA A 181 6.46 -1.07 -7.32
CA ALA A 181 6.09 -0.18 -8.42
C ALA A 181 7.34 0.31 -9.16
N GLY A 182 7.40 0.04 -10.47
CA GLY A 182 8.50 0.46 -11.35
C GLY A 182 9.73 -0.45 -11.28
N ALA A 183 10.89 0.05 -11.72
CA ALA A 183 12.10 -0.75 -11.88
C ALA A 183 12.94 -0.91 -10.59
N GLY A 184 12.56 -0.25 -9.48
CA GLY A 184 13.31 -0.32 -8.22
C GLY A 184 12.80 -1.40 -7.28
N VAL A 185 13.59 -1.66 -6.22
CA VAL A 185 13.27 -2.67 -5.20
C VAL A 185 12.55 -2.03 -4.01
N ALA A 186 11.45 -2.63 -3.57
CA ALA A 186 10.78 -2.29 -2.30
C ALA A 186 11.28 -3.19 -1.16
N THR A 187 11.32 -2.66 0.06
CA THR A 187 11.85 -3.39 1.23
C THR A 187 10.83 -3.44 2.35
N ILE A 188 10.52 -4.65 2.81
CA ILE A 188 9.76 -4.91 4.03
C ILE A 188 10.76 -5.38 5.08
N ARG A 189 11.24 -4.46 5.91
CA ARG A 189 12.18 -4.76 6.99
C ARG A 189 11.45 -5.36 8.17
N LEU A 190 12.04 -6.40 8.76
CA LEU A 190 11.55 -7.06 9.96
C LEU A 190 12.36 -6.54 11.15
N ALA A 191 11.70 -6.18 12.25
CA ALA A 191 12.41 -5.85 13.47
C ALA A 191 13.00 -7.12 14.14
N PRO A 192 13.96 -6.99 15.06
CA PRO A 192 14.47 -8.13 15.81
C PRO A 192 13.35 -8.88 16.53
N GLY A 193 13.26 -10.20 16.30
CA GLY A 193 12.21 -11.04 16.89
C GLY A 193 10.87 -11.02 16.13
N ALA A 194 10.75 -10.24 15.04
CA ALA A 194 9.57 -10.28 14.20
C ALA A 194 9.44 -11.64 13.49
N THR A 195 8.20 -12.10 13.32
CA THR A 195 7.90 -13.37 12.67
C THR A 195 7.27 -13.15 11.29
N VAL A 196 7.51 -14.08 10.38
CA VAL A 196 6.86 -14.10 9.07
C VAL A 196 6.07 -15.40 8.93
N GLN A 197 4.78 -15.27 8.66
CA GLN A 197 3.92 -16.38 8.31
C GLN A 197 3.47 -16.20 6.86
N SER A 198 3.75 -17.17 6.01
CA SER A 198 3.37 -17.12 4.60
C SER A 198 2.61 -18.38 4.22
N SER A 199 1.41 -18.20 3.70
CA SER A 199 0.54 -19.25 3.17
C SER A 199 0.02 -18.78 1.82
N PHE A 200 0.45 -19.46 0.74
CA PHE A 200 0.09 -19.12 -0.64
C PHE A 200 0.38 -17.64 -0.98
N ALA A 201 1.64 -17.23 -0.89
CA ALA A 201 2.08 -15.90 -1.32
C ALA A 201 3.14 -16.00 -2.43
N GLN A 202 3.07 -15.06 -3.37
CA GLN A 202 4.03 -14.85 -4.44
C GLN A 202 4.73 -13.51 -4.20
N VAL A 203 6.00 -13.58 -3.80
CA VAL A 203 6.84 -12.39 -3.64
C VAL A 203 7.63 -12.20 -4.93
N GLN A 204 7.37 -11.11 -5.66
CA GLN A 204 8.12 -10.80 -6.88
C GLN A 204 9.59 -10.50 -6.56
N SER A 205 10.46 -10.67 -7.56
CA SER A 205 11.92 -10.49 -7.40
C SER A 205 12.33 -9.05 -7.04
N ASN A 206 11.46 -8.08 -7.27
CA ASN A 206 11.64 -6.67 -6.92
C ASN A 206 11.15 -6.31 -5.50
N VAL A 207 10.79 -7.31 -4.67
CA VAL A 207 10.44 -7.13 -3.26
C VAL A 207 11.38 -7.95 -2.38
N VAL A 208 11.95 -7.30 -1.36
CA VAL A 208 12.81 -7.95 -0.36
C VAL A 208 12.11 -7.91 0.99
N ILE A 209 11.97 -9.09 1.62
CA ILE A 209 11.47 -9.24 3.00
C ILE A 209 12.65 -9.57 3.91
N GLY A 210 12.75 -8.86 5.03
CA GLY A 210 13.85 -8.97 5.99
C GLY A 210 14.87 -7.84 5.84
N ASP A 211 16.02 -8.01 6.48
CA ASP A 211 17.12 -7.09 6.31
C ASP A 211 17.69 -7.24 4.89
N ARG A 212 17.77 -6.11 4.16
CA ARG A 212 18.78 -6.04 3.09
C ARG A 212 20.12 -6.32 3.78
N PRO A 213 21.04 -7.12 3.20
CA PRO A 213 22.40 -7.09 3.69
C PRO A 213 22.79 -5.62 3.75
N ALA A 214 23.20 -5.15 4.94
CA ALA A 214 23.77 -3.82 5.09
C ALA A 214 24.76 -3.68 3.95
N ALA A 215 24.70 -2.57 3.19
CA ALA A 215 25.73 -2.28 2.21
C ALA A 215 27.06 -2.56 2.91
N SER A 216 27.80 -3.58 2.47
CA SER A 216 29.05 -3.97 3.10
C SER A 216 29.81 -2.68 3.34
N PRO A 217 30.26 -2.37 4.57
CA PRO A 217 30.96 -1.13 4.82
C PRO A 217 32.02 -1.04 3.73
N VAL A 218 31.89 -0.04 2.85
CA VAL A 218 32.98 0.31 1.94
C VAL A 218 34.17 0.39 2.88
N PRO A 219 35.21 -0.44 2.72
CA PRO A 219 36.35 -0.37 3.62
C PRO A 219 36.81 1.07 3.53
N ALA A 220 36.51 1.85 4.57
CA ALA A 220 37.09 3.16 4.72
C ALA A 220 38.57 2.86 4.62
N LEU A 221 39.24 3.42 3.61
CA LEU A 221 40.69 3.37 3.51
C LEU A 221 41.18 3.69 4.91
N GLY A 222 41.69 2.66 5.60
CA GLY A 222 42.06 2.77 7.00
C GLY A 222 42.98 3.97 7.16
N ALA A 223 43.11 4.46 8.39
CA ALA A 223 43.85 5.66 8.81
C ALA A 223 45.29 5.85 8.26
N PHE A 224 45.76 4.99 7.36
CA PHE A 224 47.00 5.02 6.61
C PHE A 224 46.92 5.72 5.23
N GLY A 225 45.74 5.98 4.67
CA GLY A 225 45.61 6.56 3.31
C GLY A 225 46.17 7.98 3.17
N LEU A 226 45.99 8.82 4.19
CA LEU A 226 46.48 10.21 4.20
C LEU A 226 47.89 10.36 4.79
N PRO A 227 48.26 9.77 5.95
CA PRO A 227 49.63 9.90 6.45
C PRO A 227 50.65 9.15 5.58
N GLY A 228 50.26 8.06 4.90
CA GLY A 228 51.12 7.36 3.95
C GLY A 228 51.54 8.23 2.77
N LEU A 229 50.60 9.00 2.21
CA LEU A 229 50.87 9.93 1.10
C LEU A 229 51.73 11.12 1.54
N ILE A 230 51.55 11.61 2.77
CA ILE A 230 52.38 12.67 3.36
C ILE A 230 53.81 12.17 3.63
N THR A 231 54.00 10.95 4.13
CA THR A 231 55.35 10.41 4.34
C THR A 231 56.10 10.16 3.03
N LEU A 232 55.41 9.71 1.97
CA LEU A 232 56.02 9.49 0.65
C LEU A 232 56.45 10.82 -0.01
N THR A 233 55.63 11.86 0.10
CA THR A 233 55.98 13.20 -0.42
C THR A 233 57.11 13.85 0.39
N LEU A 234 57.17 13.64 1.71
CA LEU A 234 58.28 14.13 2.54
C LEU A 234 59.60 13.41 2.21
N LEU A 235 59.57 12.09 1.96
CA LEU A 235 60.74 11.30 1.54
C LEU A 235 61.27 11.74 0.17
N LEU A 236 60.37 12.06 -0.77
CA LEU A 236 60.74 12.60 -2.09
C LEU A 236 61.30 14.04 -2.02
N ALA A 237 60.81 14.86 -1.09
CA ALA A 237 61.38 16.19 -0.86
C ALA A 237 62.76 16.13 -0.20
N LEU A 238 62.95 15.24 0.78
CA LEU A 238 64.23 15.02 1.45
C LEU A 238 65.30 14.41 0.53
N SER A 239 64.92 13.53 -0.40
CA SER A 239 65.86 13.01 -1.39
C SER A 239 66.35 14.12 -2.34
N ARG A 240 65.47 15.02 -2.79
CA ARG A 240 65.86 16.19 -3.60
C ARG A 240 66.79 17.15 -2.85
N LEU A 241 66.61 17.33 -1.54
CA LEU A 241 67.49 18.16 -0.70
C LEU A 241 68.88 17.54 -0.49
N ARG A 242 68.99 16.21 -0.39
CA ARG A 242 70.30 15.54 -0.28
C ARG A 242 71.11 15.63 -1.56
N LEU A 243 70.47 15.52 -2.72
CA LEU A 243 71.15 15.67 -4.01
C LEU A 243 71.68 17.10 -4.25
N ASN A 244 71.02 18.14 -3.73
CA ASN A 244 71.49 19.51 -3.86
C ASN A 244 72.64 19.89 -2.90
N ARG A 245 72.84 19.16 -1.79
CA ARG A 245 73.93 19.43 -0.83
C ARG A 245 75.27 18.81 -1.21
N THR A 246 75.31 17.96 -2.22
CA THR A 246 76.55 17.36 -2.76
C THR A 246 77.13 18.14 -3.92
N ALA A 247 76.68 19.38 -4.18
CA ALA A 247 77.38 20.27 -5.10
C ALA A 247 78.64 20.83 -4.41
N PRO A 248 79.86 20.45 -4.83
CA PRO A 248 81.08 21.06 -4.29
C PRO A 248 81.16 22.53 -4.72
N LEU A 249 81.44 23.41 -3.75
CA LEU A 249 81.90 24.78 -3.95
C LEU A 249 83.18 24.76 -4.80
N LEU A 250 83.07 24.89 -6.12
CA LEU A 250 84.21 25.10 -6.99
C LEU A 250 84.51 26.61 -7.06
N ALA A 251 85.65 26.95 -6.47
CA ALA A 251 86.17 28.31 -6.36
C ALA A 251 86.24 29.04 -7.70
N ILE A 252 85.80 30.30 -7.69
CA ILE A 252 86.12 31.29 -8.71
C ILE A 252 87.65 31.49 -8.70
N ARG A 253 88.33 31.05 -9.75
CA ARG A 253 89.71 31.46 -10.06
C ARG A 253 89.77 32.05 -11.47
N THR A 254 90.09 33.33 -11.46
CA THR A 254 90.40 34.26 -12.55
C THR A 254 91.31 33.72 -13.67
N LYS A 255 91.05 34.16 -14.91
CA LYS A 255 92.03 34.91 -15.72
C LYS A 255 91.33 35.68 -16.84
#